data_AF-A0A223PFH6-F1
#
_entry.id   AF-A0A223PFH6-F1
#
_cell.length_a   1.000
_cell.length_b   1.000
_cell.length_c   1.000
_cell.angle_alpha   90.00
_cell.angle_beta   90.00
_cell.angle_gamma   90.00
#
_symmetry.space_group_name_H-M   'P 1'
#
loop_
_entity.id
_entity.type
_entity.pdbx_description
1 polymer ?
#
loop_
_entity_poly.entity_id
_entity_poly.type
_entity_poly.pdbx_seq_one_letter_code
_entity_poly.pdbx_strand_id
1 'polypeptide(L)'
;MEKNVIDGETRMRSGSRVRYWLRMCLPPLLVDAYRKWARKGVRFVGAYPDWASARAASVGYDAQLILDRVSTAQDKVLRGEAAYERDSVTFDVVEYPFPLLAGLLRAANETGGALRVIDFGGALGSTYFQCRAFLDRLPMVHWHVVEQANFVEHGRARFESDRLRFVSTISASQEIMRPDVVLFCSVLQYIEDVAVRLQEAIDSGCAYIIIDRTPMSVLDDDALCVQHVPAEIYAASYPCAILSEARLRSLLDDHFELIAEFDALGGGGEVEGVKTAVPFFYKGMIWRKR
;
A
#
# COMPACT_ATOMS: atom_id res chain seq x y z
N MET A 1 -0.60 49.06 -20.26
CA MET A 1 -1.10 49.17 -18.87
C MET A 1 -1.79 47.87 -18.55
N GLU A 2 -1.00 46.94 -17.99
CA GLU A 2 -1.10 46.42 -16.60
C GLU A 2 -2.01 45.19 -16.57
N LYS A 3 -1.46 43.97 -16.71
CA LYS A 3 -0.90 43.12 -15.64
C LYS A 3 -1.77 43.09 -14.38
N ASN A 4 -2.64 42.10 -14.28
CA ASN A 4 -3.09 41.54 -13.00
C ASN A 4 -2.69 40.06 -12.99
N VAL A 5 -1.51 39.80 -12.43
CA VAL A 5 -1.02 38.46 -12.10
C VAL A 5 -1.27 38.26 -10.62
N ILE A 6 -2.28 37.45 -10.33
CA ILE A 6 -2.33 36.41 -9.29
C ILE A 6 -1.61 36.75 -7.98
N ASP A 7 -2.37 37.33 -7.05
CA ASP A 7 -2.02 37.32 -5.63
C ASP A 7 -2.55 36.02 -5.01
N GLY A 8 -1.65 35.08 -4.82
CA GLY A 8 -1.91 33.76 -4.27
C GLY A 8 -0.72 33.33 -3.42
N GLU A 9 -0.30 34.17 -2.48
CA GLU A 9 0.71 33.81 -1.49
C GLU A 9 0.16 32.75 -0.54
N THR A 10 0.43 31.49 -0.87
CA THR A 10 0.35 30.36 0.05
C THR A 10 1.31 30.59 1.21
N ARG A 11 0.78 31.04 2.36
CA ARG A 11 1.52 31.17 3.63
C ARG A 11 1.97 29.79 4.13
N MET A 12 3.10 29.30 3.63
CA MET A 12 3.85 28.21 4.26
C MET A 12 4.59 28.75 5.49
N ARG A 13 4.47 28.05 6.62
CA ARG A 13 5.18 28.38 7.88
C ARG A 13 6.69 28.40 7.65
N SER A 14 7.38 29.45 8.11
CA SER A 14 8.82 29.73 7.92
C SER A 14 9.76 28.52 8.04
N GLY A 15 9.50 27.59 8.97
CA GLY A 15 10.31 26.37 9.17
C GLY A 15 10.25 25.34 8.03
N SER A 16 9.17 25.31 7.22
CA SER A 16 9.04 24.36 6.10
C SER A 16 9.86 24.78 4.88
N ARG A 17 10.03 26.09 4.64
CA ARG A 17 10.88 26.63 3.57
C ARG A 17 12.36 26.27 3.79
N VAL A 18 12.85 26.40 5.02
CA VAL A 18 14.26 26.08 5.34
C VAL A 18 14.53 24.58 5.17
N ARG A 19 13.63 23.71 5.63
CA ARG A 19 13.72 22.25 5.41
C ARG A 19 13.67 21.85 3.94
N TYR A 20 12.84 22.53 3.14
CA TYR A 20 12.73 22.29 1.71
C TYR A 20 14.03 22.64 0.97
N TRP A 21 14.59 23.82 1.23
CA TRP A 21 15.87 24.24 0.63
C TRP A 21 17.05 23.38 1.09
N LEU A 22 17.10 22.98 2.37
CA LEU A 22 18.12 22.06 2.86
C LEU A 22 18.05 20.68 2.18
N ARG A 23 16.84 20.17 1.91
CA ARG A 23 16.65 18.93 1.14
C ARG A 23 17.11 19.04 -0.32
N MET A 24 16.93 20.21 -0.94
CA MET A 24 17.32 20.46 -2.34
C MET A 24 18.84 20.66 -2.49
N CYS A 25 19.53 21.12 -1.43
CA CYS A 25 20.97 21.38 -1.45
C CYS A 25 21.81 20.22 -0.91
N LEU A 26 21.21 19.21 -0.27
CA LEU A 26 21.91 18.01 0.16
C LEU A 26 22.01 17.03 -1.03
N PRO A 27 23.21 16.58 -1.42
CA PRO A 27 23.37 15.49 -2.38
C PRO A 27 22.48 14.30 -1.98
N PRO A 28 21.80 13.62 -2.93
CA PRO A 28 20.96 12.46 -2.63
C PRO A 28 21.65 11.45 -1.71
N LEU A 29 22.95 11.23 -1.92
CA LEU A 29 23.81 10.37 -1.10
C LEU A 29 23.86 10.77 0.39
N LEU A 30 23.86 12.07 0.72
CA LEU A 30 23.87 12.55 2.11
C LEU A 30 22.48 12.49 2.75
N VAL A 31 21.42 12.69 1.98
CA VAL A 31 20.03 12.49 2.44
C VAL A 31 19.78 11.01 2.74
N ASP A 32 20.24 10.13 1.87
CA ASP A 32 20.12 8.68 2.04
C ASP A 32 21.00 8.17 3.19
N ALA A 33 22.23 8.69 3.33
CA ALA A 33 23.08 8.39 4.48
C ALA A 33 22.46 8.86 5.80
N TYR A 34 21.85 10.05 5.84
CA TYR A 34 21.16 10.56 7.02
C TYR A 34 19.90 9.74 7.34
N ARG A 35 19.10 9.37 6.34
CA ARG A 35 17.92 8.49 6.53
C ARG A 35 18.33 7.10 7.03
N LYS A 36 19.42 6.54 6.51
CA LYS A 36 20.02 5.27 6.97
C LYS A 36 20.65 5.38 8.36
N TRP A 37 21.15 6.55 8.76
CA TRP A 37 21.72 6.81 10.08
C TRP A 37 20.65 7.09 11.14
N ALA A 38 19.59 7.81 10.79
CA ALA A 38 18.51 8.20 11.69
C ALA A 38 17.51 7.05 11.99
N ARG A 39 17.97 5.78 11.99
CA ARG A 39 17.23 4.50 12.17
C ARG A 39 16.24 4.49 13.36
N LYS A 40 15.12 5.21 13.19
CA LYS A 40 13.92 5.21 14.02
C LYS A 40 12.70 4.72 13.24
N GLY A 41 12.93 3.80 12.30
CA GLY A 41 11.91 3.27 11.39
C GLY A 41 11.57 1.81 11.69
N VAL A 42 10.64 1.26 10.92
CA VAL A 42 10.32 -0.16 10.87
C VAL A 42 11.59 -0.98 10.63
N ARG A 43 11.74 -2.10 11.35
CA ARG A 43 12.89 -3.01 11.22
C ARG A 43 12.41 -4.39 10.80
N PHE A 44 13.20 -5.07 9.99
CA PHE A 44 12.97 -6.46 9.59
C PHE A 44 14.08 -7.30 10.20
N VAL A 45 13.74 -8.30 11.01
CA VAL A 45 14.72 -9.03 11.82
C VAL A 45 14.55 -10.54 11.64
N GLY A 46 15.68 -11.24 11.49
CA GLY A 46 15.78 -12.70 11.47
C GLY A 46 15.64 -13.30 10.07
N ALA A 47 15.89 -14.60 9.97
CA ALA A 47 15.63 -15.42 8.79
C ALA A 47 14.99 -16.72 9.31
N TYR A 48 13.67 -16.69 9.46
CA TYR A 48 12.91 -17.79 10.03
C TYR A 48 12.70 -18.88 8.98
N PRO A 49 12.77 -20.17 9.35
CA PRO A 49 12.60 -21.27 8.40
C PRO A 49 11.15 -21.43 7.93
N ASP A 50 10.17 -20.94 8.70
CA ASP A 50 8.75 -21.08 8.43
C ASP A 50 7.93 -19.98 9.10
N TRP A 51 6.66 -19.85 8.70
CA TRP A 51 5.74 -18.87 9.27
C TRP A 51 5.42 -19.16 10.73
N ALA A 52 5.44 -20.42 11.16
CA ALA A 52 5.16 -20.80 12.54
C ALA A 52 6.21 -20.23 13.51
N SER A 53 7.49 -20.34 13.16
CA SER A 53 8.62 -19.82 13.93
C SER A 53 8.69 -18.28 13.89
N ALA A 54 8.43 -17.65 12.74
CA ALA A 54 8.32 -16.19 12.65
C ALA A 54 7.17 -15.67 13.53
N ARG A 55 6.01 -16.35 13.51
CA ARG A 55 4.84 -16.00 14.32
C ARG A 55 5.14 -16.15 15.80
N ALA A 56 5.79 -17.24 16.21
CA ALA A 56 6.21 -17.47 17.60
C ALA A 56 7.21 -16.42 18.11
N ALA A 57 7.99 -15.81 17.21
CA ALA A 57 8.94 -14.75 17.52
C ALA A 57 8.34 -13.33 17.44
N SER A 58 7.02 -13.23 17.25
CA SER A 58 6.30 -11.96 17.13
C SER A 58 5.18 -11.86 18.16
N VAL A 59 4.84 -10.63 18.56
CA VAL A 59 3.64 -10.35 19.38
C VAL A 59 2.36 -10.71 18.63
N GLY A 60 2.36 -10.60 17.29
CA GLY A 60 1.22 -10.91 16.44
C GLY A 60 0.31 -9.71 16.19
N TYR A 61 -0.75 -9.95 15.42
CA TYR A 61 -1.67 -8.93 14.93
C TYR A 61 -2.80 -8.67 15.93
N ASP A 62 -2.67 -7.62 16.75
CA ASP A 62 -3.79 -7.13 17.58
C ASP A 62 -4.78 -6.36 16.69
N ALA A 63 -5.71 -7.12 16.11
CA ALA A 63 -6.65 -6.59 15.12
C ALA A 63 -7.53 -5.46 15.69
N GLN A 64 -7.84 -5.45 16.99
CA GLN A 64 -8.68 -4.42 17.59
C GLN A 64 -7.91 -3.10 17.75
N LEU A 65 -6.70 -3.17 18.32
CA LEU A 65 -5.87 -1.97 18.50
C LEU A 65 -5.51 -1.32 17.15
N ILE A 66 -5.26 -2.14 16.13
CA ILE A 66 -4.95 -1.66 14.78
C ILE A 66 -6.21 -1.04 14.16
N LEU A 67 -7.36 -1.70 14.26
CA LEU A 67 -8.64 -1.15 13.78
C LEU A 67 -8.95 0.20 14.43
N ASP A 68 -8.80 0.33 15.74
CA ASP A 68 -9.09 1.58 16.46
C ASP A 68 -8.19 2.73 15.99
N ARG A 69 -6.90 2.45 15.76
CA ARG A 69 -5.93 3.43 15.24
C ARG A 69 -6.26 3.84 13.81
N VAL A 70 -6.47 2.87 12.91
CA VAL A 70 -6.81 3.14 11.52
C VAL A 70 -8.12 3.91 11.44
N SER A 71 -9.14 3.53 12.21
CA SER A 71 -10.41 4.24 12.27
C SER A 71 -10.24 5.67 12.75
N THR A 72 -9.43 5.91 13.78
CA THR A 72 -9.18 7.25 14.30
C THR A 72 -8.49 8.13 13.26
N ALA A 73 -7.53 7.58 12.52
CA ALA A 73 -6.83 8.29 11.46
C ALA A 73 -7.77 8.57 10.28
N GLN A 74 -8.56 7.58 9.86
CA GLN A 74 -9.49 7.69 8.74
C GLN A 74 -10.63 8.69 9.03
N ASP A 75 -11.14 8.73 10.27
CA ASP A 75 -12.12 9.72 10.72
C ASP A 75 -11.57 11.16 10.59
N LYS A 76 -10.28 11.38 10.87
CA LYS A 76 -9.64 12.70 10.67
C LYS A 76 -9.60 13.09 9.20
N VAL A 77 -9.34 12.12 8.31
CA VAL A 77 -9.36 12.34 6.84
C VAL A 77 -10.77 12.72 6.38
N LEU A 78 -11.80 12.03 6.86
CA LEU A 78 -13.19 12.35 6.53
C LEU A 78 -13.60 13.74 7.01
N ARG A 79 -13.17 14.15 8.22
CA ARG A 79 -13.46 15.49 8.77
C ARG A 79 -12.60 16.61 8.16
N GLY A 80 -11.65 16.27 7.27
CA GLY A 80 -10.72 17.24 6.68
C GLY A 80 -9.67 17.76 7.66
N GLU A 81 -9.49 17.10 8.80
CA GLU A 81 -8.46 17.39 9.81
C GLU A 81 -7.08 16.88 9.37
N ALA A 82 -7.05 15.91 8.46
CA ALA A 82 -5.87 15.40 7.78
C ALA A 82 -6.14 15.28 6.28
N ALA A 83 -5.09 15.40 5.46
CA ALA A 83 -5.24 15.29 4.00
C ALA A 83 -5.40 13.82 3.55
N TYR A 84 -4.67 12.91 4.17
CA TYR A 84 -4.83 11.45 4.05
C TYR A 84 -4.17 10.74 5.24
N GLU A 85 -4.34 9.42 5.31
CA GLU A 85 -3.63 8.56 6.25
C GLU A 85 -2.96 7.37 5.55
N ARG A 86 -1.88 6.87 6.15
CA ARG A 86 -1.19 5.65 5.74
C ARG A 86 -0.67 4.96 6.98
N ASP A 87 -0.97 3.67 7.12
CA ASP A 87 -0.57 2.84 8.26
C ASP A 87 -0.98 3.48 9.61
N SER A 88 -2.18 4.10 9.67
CA SER A 88 -2.73 4.89 10.78
C SER A 88 -2.03 6.23 11.09
N VAL A 89 -1.02 6.60 10.31
CA VAL A 89 -0.34 7.90 10.43
C VAL A 89 -1.05 8.91 9.52
N THR A 90 -1.42 10.06 10.08
CA THR A 90 -2.04 11.16 9.32
C THR A 90 -1.00 12.11 8.73
N PHE A 91 -1.29 12.65 7.55
CA PHE A 91 -0.41 13.57 6.84
C PHE A 91 -1.16 14.82 6.39
N ASP A 92 -0.46 15.96 6.35
CA ASP A 92 -1.01 17.26 5.94
C ASP A 92 -1.03 17.47 4.42
N VAL A 93 -0.23 16.69 3.68
CA VAL A 93 -0.10 16.77 2.21
C VAL A 93 -0.19 15.36 1.66
N VAL A 94 -1.05 15.16 0.66
CA VAL A 94 -1.21 13.84 0.04
C VAL A 94 0.04 13.46 -0.74
N GLU A 95 0.65 12.34 -0.35
CA GLU A 95 1.70 11.68 -1.15
C GLU A 95 1.02 10.75 -2.15
N TYR A 96 0.70 11.25 -3.34
CA TYR A 96 0.00 10.44 -4.35
C TYR A 96 0.88 9.29 -4.87
N PRO A 97 0.36 8.05 -4.91
CA PRO A 97 1.05 6.92 -5.53
C PRO A 97 0.81 6.98 -7.04
N PHE A 98 1.49 7.92 -7.73
CA PHE A 98 1.26 8.17 -9.16
C PHE A 98 1.39 6.92 -10.06
N PRO A 99 2.34 6.00 -9.83
CA PRO A 99 2.38 4.76 -10.59
C PRO A 99 1.12 3.89 -10.40
N LEU A 100 0.65 3.69 -9.17
CA LEU A 100 -0.63 3.02 -8.88
C LEU A 100 -1.80 3.74 -9.56
N LEU A 101 -1.87 5.08 -9.44
CA LEU A 101 -2.89 5.88 -10.12
C LEU A 101 -2.84 5.69 -11.64
N ALA A 102 -1.66 5.59 -12.25
CA ALA A 102 -1.54 5.34 -13.69
C ALA A 102 -2.14 3.98 -14.08
N GLY A 103 -1.92 2.94 -13.29
CA GLY A 103 -2.56 1.64 -13.47
C GLY A 103 -4.09 1.70 -13.34
N LEU A 104 -4.59 2.33 -12.27
CA LEU A 104 -6.02 2.51 -12.03
C LEU A 104 -6.71 3.30 -13.14
N LEU A 105 -6.12 4.43 -13.55
CA LEU A 105 -6.66 5.30 -14.60
C LEU A 105 -6.55 4.65 -15.98
N ARG A 106 -5.52 3.84 -16.24
CA ARG A 106 -5.44 3.03 -17.46
C ARG A 106 -6.58 2.01 -17.53
N ALA A 107 -6.82 1.28 -16.43
CA ALA A 107 -7.94 0.34 -16.35
C ALA A 107 -9.28 1.05 -16.59
N ALA A 108 -9.49 2.20 -15.94
CA ALA A 108 -10.68 3.02 -16.15
C ALA A 108 -10.81 3.54 -17.60
N ASN A 109 -9.71 3.88 -18.26
CA ASN A 109 -9.73 4.33 -19.66
C ASN A 109 -10.16 3.20 -20.61
N GLU A 110 -9.72 1.97 -20.37
CA GLU A 110 -10.07 0.79 -21.19
C GLU A 110 -11.54 0.35 -21.04
N THR A 111 -12.25 0.87 -20.04
CA THR A 111 -13.65 0.57 -19.73
C THR A 111 -14.59 1.76 -19.93
N GLY A 112 -14.14 2.80 -20.65
CA GLY A 112 -14.95 3.99 -20.92
C GLY A 112 -15.20 4.89 -19.70
N GLY A 113 -14.29 4.88 -18.73
CA GLY A 113 -14.34 5.67 -17.51
C GLY A 113 -14.94 4.95 -16.29
N ALA A 114 -15.23 3.66 -16.42
CA ALA A 114 -15.79 2.82 -15.36
C ALA A 114 -14.70 2.06 -14.60
N LEU A 115 -14.50 2.29 -13.31
CA LEU A 115 -13.46 1.60 -12.54
C LEU A 115 -14.06 0.73 -11.42
N ARG A 116 -13.86 -0.58 -11.50
CA ARG A 116 -14.25 -1.55 -10.47
C ARG A 116 -13.01 -2.17 -9.85
N VAL A 117 -12.75 -1.88 -8.58
CA VAL A 117 -11.55 -2.31 -7.87
C VAL A 117 -11.91 -3.25 -6.72
N ILE A 118 -11.21 -4.37 -6.64
CA ILE A 118 -11.09 -5.16 -5.42
C ILE A 118 -9.77 -4.76 -4.76
N ASP A 119 -9.84 -4.21 -3.55
CA ASP A 119 -8.69 -3.77 -2.76
C ASP A 119 -8.48 -4.74 -1.60
N PHE A 120 -7.57 -5.69 -1.80
CA PHE A 120 -7.31 -6.76 -0.84
C PHE A 120 -6.39 -6.25 0.28
N GLY A 121 -6.86 -6.34 1.53
CA GLY A 121 -6.16 -5.75 2.68
C GLY A 121 -6.20 -4.21 2.67
N GLY A 122 -7.26 -3.61 2.11
CA GLY A 122 -7.42 -2.16 1.99
C GLY A 122 -7.79 -1.43 3.28
N ALA A 123 -7.81 -2.13 4.43
CA ALA A 123 -8.18 -1.62 5.74
C ALA A 123 -9.55 -0.88 5.74
N LEU A 124 -9.58 0.43 6.03
CA LEU A 124 -10.79 1.25 6.00
C LEU A 124 -10.90 2.12 4.73
N GLY A 125 -10.29 1.66 3.63
CA GLY A 125 -10.30 2.34 2.33
C GLY A 125 -9.17 3.36 2.15
N SER A 126 -8.05 3.20 2.85
CA SER A 126 -6.93 4.17 2.87
C SER A 126 -6.49 4.58 1.47
N THR A 127 -6.27 3.60 0.58
CA THR A 127 -5.85 3.84 -0.81
C THR A 127 -6.94 4.53 -1.62
N TYR A 128 -8.21 4.16 -1.42
CA TYR A 128 -9.34 4.83 -2.06
C TYR A 128 -9.37 6.32 -1.72
N PHE A 129 -9.27 6.66 -0.43
CA PHE A 129 -9.28 8.06 0.02
C PHE A 129 -8.02 8.83 -0.43
N GLN A 130 -6.86 8.17 -0.42
CA GLN A 130 -5.61 8.74 -0.95
C GLN A 130 -5.73 9.11 -2.44
N CYS A 131 -6.40 8.27 -3.24
CA CYS A 131 -6.55 8.47 -4.68
C CYS A 131 -7.81 9.26 -5.09
N ARG A 132 -8.72 9.53 -4.15
CA ARG A 132 -10.07 10.07 -4.40
C ARG A 132 -10.09 11.31 -5.31
N ALA A 133 -9.16 12.24 -5.13
CA ALA A 133 -9.09 13.46 -5.94
C ALA A 133 -8.96 13.22 -7.46
N PHE A 134 -8.35 12.09 -7.86
CA PHE A 134 -8.25 11.66 -9.26
C PHE A 134 -9.47 10.83 -9.66
N LEU A 135 -9.90 9.91 -8.78
CA LEU A 135 -10.98 8.97 -9.06
C LEU A 135 -12.37 9.62 -9.09
N ASP A 136 -12.57 10.76 -8.43
CA ASP A 136 -13.84 11.51 -8.43
C ASP A 136 -14.21 12.11 -9.79
N ARG A 137 -13.27 12.16 -10.74
CA ARG A 137 -13.54 12.61 -12.11
C ARG A 137 -14.01 11.50 -13.04
N LEU A 138 -13.94 10.25 -12.61
CA LEU A 138 -14.42 9.10 -13.37
C LEU A 138 -15.95 9.00 -13.30
N PRO A 139 -16.63 8.71 -14.43
CA PRO A 139 -18.09 8.50 -14.46
C PRO A 139 -18.60 7.47 -13.46
N MET A 140 -17.84 6.41 -13.21
CA MET A 140 -18.21 5.36 -12.26
C MET A 140 -16.98 4.82 -11.54
N VAL A 141 -17.06 4.71 -10.21
CA VAL A 141 -16.08 3.98 -9.41
C VAL A 141 -16.82 3.12 -8.40
N HIS A 142 -16.57 1.81 -8.43
CA HIS A 142 -16.95 0.86 -7.38
C HIS A 142 -15.68 0.27 -6.78
N TRP A 143 -15.47 0.50 -5.50
CA TRP A 143 -14.29 0.08 -4.76
C TRP A 143 -14.73 -0.86 -3.65
N HIS A 144 -14.36 -2.13 -3.73
CA HIS A 144 -14.65 -3.12 -2.72
C HIS A 144 -13.38 -3.44 -1.94
N VAL A 145 -13.36 -3.08 -0.66
CA VAL A 145 -12.28 -3.48 0.25
C VAL A 145 -12.56 -4.90 0.74
N VAL A 146 -11.61 -5.80 0.54
CA VAL A 146 -11.62 -7.16 1.07
C VAL A 146 -10.78 -7.20 2.34
N GLU A 147 -11.42 -7.47 3.48
CA GLU A 147 -10.79 -7.38 4.80
C GLU A 147 -11.35 -8.39 5.82
N GLN A 148 -10.69 -8.47 6.98
CA GLN A 148 -11.12 -9.29 8.12
C GLN A 148 -12.48 -8.83 8.68
N ALA A 149 -13.20 -9.74 9.33
CA ALA A 149 -14.59 -9.52 9.75
C ALA A 149 -14.83 -8.24 10.56
N ASN A 150 -13.97 -7.94 11.54
CA ASN A 150 -14.06 -6.73 12.35
C ASN A 150 -13.86 -5.45 11.52
N PHE A 151 -12.93 -5.44 10.56
CA PHE A 151 -12.75 -4.33 9.62
C PHE A 151 -13.94 -4.19 8.68
N VAL A 152 -14.51 -5.30 8.20
CA VAL A 152 -15.69 -5.28 7.32
C VAL A 152 -16.91 -4.72 8.05
N GLU A 153 -17.18 -5.19 9.27
CA GLU A 153 -18.28 -4.70 10.10
C GLU A 153 -18.13 -3.20 10.39
N HIS A 154 -16.94 -2.78 10.82
CA HIS A 154 -16.67 -1.37 11.13
C HIS A 154 -16.68 -0.47 9.90
N GLY A 155 -16.10 -0.94 8.80
CA GLY A 155 -16.10 -0.28 7.48
C GLY A 155 -17.51 -0.02 6.99
N ARG A 156 -18.37 -1.04 7.01
CA ARG A 156 -19.81 -0.93 6.67
C ARG A 156 -20.54 0.09 7.53
N ALA A 157 -20.28 0.08 8.83
CA ALA A 157 -20.99 0.94 9.77
C ALA A 157 -20.63 2.43 9.64
N ARG A 158 -19.42 2.77 9.17
CA ARG A 158 -18.90 4.16 9.22
C ARG A 158 -18.42 4.76 7.91
N PHE A 159 -17.90 3.94 7.00
CA PHE A 159 -17.14 4.41 5.83
C PHE A 159 -17.77 3.99 4.49
N GLU A 160 -18.73 3.07 4.51
CA GLU A 160 -19.41 2.61 3.30
C GLU A 160 -20.21 3.73 2.62
N SER A 161 -20.21 3.69 1.30
CA SER A 161 -20.95 4.58 0.42
C SER A 161 -21.37 3.84 -0.85
N ASP A 162 -22.07 4.55 -1.72
CA ASP A 162 -22.42 4.10 -3.06
C ASP A 162 -21.21 3.76 -3.93
N ARG A 163 -20.01 4.27 -3.60
CA ARG A 163 -18.75 3.99 -4.34
C ARG A 163 -17.77 3.09 -3.60
N LEU A 164 -17.82 3.02 -2.27
CA LEU A 164 -16.89 2.26 -1.42
C LEU A 164 -17.67 1.25 -0.58
N ARG A 165 -17.39 -0.05 -0.72
CA ARG A 165 -18.02 -1.12 0.07
C ARG A 165 -16.98 -2.00 0.73
N PHE A 166 -17.40 -2.70 1.80
CA PHE A 166 -16.53 -3.65 2.51
C PHE A 166 -17.11 -5.07 2.41
N VAL A 167 -16.26 -6.04 2.09
CA VAL A 167 -16.62 -7.44 1.89
C VAL A 167 -15.54 -8.35 2.48
N SER A 168 -15.89 -9.60 2.76
CA SER A 168 -14.99 -10.55 3.44
C SER A 168 -14.07 -11.31 2.51
N THR A 169 -14.41 -11.46 1.23
CA THR A 169 -13.62 -12.24 0.26
C THR A 169 -13.68 -11.63 -1.15
N ILE A 170 -12.70 -12.00 -1.98
CA ILE A 170 -12.71 -11.69 -3.42
C ILE A 170 -13.98 -12.27 -4.07
N SER A 171 -14.36 -13.50 -3.75
CA SER A 171 -15.56 -14.13 -4.32
C SER A 171 -16.85 -13.38 -3.97
N ALA A 172 -17.00 -12.91 -2.73
CA ALA A 172 -18.15 -12.12 -2.31
C ALA A 172 -18.24 -10.79 -3.08
N SER A 173 -17.10 -10.20 -3.44
CA SER A 173 -17.08 -9.05 -4.34
C SER A 173 -17.56 -9.41 -5.76
N GLN A 174 -17.15 -10.58 -6.28
CA GLN A 174 -17.49 -11.01 -7.63
C GLN A 174 -18.98 -11.28 -7.85
N GLU A 175 -19.69 -11.70 -6.80
CA GLU A 175 -21.15 -11.85 -6.82
C GLU A 175 -21.88 -10.52 -7.06
N ILE A 176 -21.23 -9.39 -6.76
CA ILE A 176 -21.78 -8.04 -6.85
C ILE A 176 -21.30 -7.33 -8.12
N MET A 177 -20.03 -7.51 -8.49
CA MET A 177 -19.44 -6.87 -9.66
C MET A 177 -18.33 -7.72 -10.29
N ARG A 178 -18.17 -7.63 -11.61
CA ARG A 178 -16.95 -8.09 -12.27
C ARG A 178 -15.84 -7.05 -12.10
N PRO A 179 -14.71 -7.36 -11.42
CA PRO A 179 -13.64 -6.39 -11.18
C PRO A 179 -12.88 -6.06 -12.47
N ASP A 180 -12.41 -4.83 -12.58
CA ASP A 180 -11.42 -4.42 -13.58
C ASP A 180 -10.00 -4.61 -13.02
N VAL A 181 -9.82 -4.29 -11.75
CA VAL A 181 -8.55 -4.33 -11.03
C VAL A 181 -8.68 -5.14 -9.74
N VAL A 182 -7.73 -6.02 -9.47
CA VAL A 182 -7.44 -6.51 -8.11
C VAL A 182 -6.15 -5.85 -7.64
N LEU A 183 -6.22 -5.16 -6.50
CA LEU A 183 -5.13 -4.40 -5.90
C LEU A 183 -4.63 -5.12 -4.65
N PHE A 184 -3.30 -5.31 -4.60
CA PHE A 184 -2.57 -5.75 -3.42
C PHE A 184 -1.57 -4.67 -3.02
N CYS A 185 -1.94 -3.81 -2.07
CA CYS A 185 -1.13 -2.64 -1.70
C CYS A 185 -0.60 -2.78 -0.25
N SER A 186 0.66 -3.16 -0.10
CA SER A 186 1.30 -3.43 1.21
C SER A 186 0.62 -4.52 2.04
N VAL A 187 0.16 -5.59 1.38
CA VAL A 187 -0.53 -6.73 2.03
C VAL A 187 0.20 -8.06 1.85
N LEU A 188 0.78 -8.33 0.68
CA LEU A 188 1.28 -9.68 0.33
C LEU A 188 2.37 -10.17 1.28
N GLN A 189 3.19 -9.28 1.82
CA GLN A 189 4.25 -9.64 2.76
C GLN A 189 3.72 -10.24 4.07
N TYR A 190 2.44 -10.10 4.39
CA TYR A 190 1.82 -10.65 5.60
C TYR A 190 1.00 -11.92 5.33
N ILE A 191 1.00 -12.41 4.09
CA ILE A 191 0.22 -13.57 3.66
C ILE A 191 1.14 -14.78 3.56
N GLU A 192 0.76 -15.86 4.25
CA GLU A 192 1.47 -17.14 4.19
C GLU A 192 1.37 -17.80 2.82
N ASP A 193 0.15 -17.89 2.28
CA ASP A 193 -0.13 -18.49 0.96
C ASP A 193 -0.35 -17.42 -0.14
N VAL A 194 0.71 -16.69 -0.51
CA VAL A 194 0.64 -15.64 -1.57
C VAL A 194 0.10 -16.20 -2.87
N ALA A 195 0.53 -17.40 -3.27
CA ALA A 195 0.08 -18.06 -4.50
C ALA A 195 -1.44 -18.27 -4.53
N VAL A 196 -2.05 -18.63 -3.40
CA VAL A 196 -3.51 -18.83 -3.32
C VAL A 196 -4.25 -17.51 -3.49
N ARG A 197 -3.78 -16.42 -2.86
CA ARG A 197 -4.40 -15.09 -3.00
C ARG A 197 -4.28 -14.55 -4.42
N LEU A 198 -3.14 -14.77 -5.09
CA LEU A 198 -2.98 -14.40 -6.48
C LEU A 198 -3.85 -15.27 -7.40
N GLN A 199 -4.00 -16.57 -7.12
CA GLN A 199 -4.91 -17.42 -7.88
C GLN A 199 -6.36 -16.96 -7.77
N GLU A 200 -6.83 -16.59 -6.58
CA GLU A 200 -8.16 -15.98 -6.39
C GLU A 200 -8.33 -14.70 -7.23
N ALA A 201 -7.28 -13.88 -7.34
CA ALA A 201 -7.29 -12.70 -8.20
C ALA A 201 -7.31 -13.04 -9.71
N ILE A 202 -6.58 -14.06 -10.13
CA ILE A 202 -6.59 -14.57 -11.52
C ILE A 202 -8.00 -15.08 -11.88
N ASP A 203 -8.55 -15.92 -11.00
CA ASP A 203 -9.88 -16.53 -11.15
C ASP A 203 -11.00 -15.48 -11.05
N SER A 204 -10.70 -14.31 -10.48
CA SER A 204 -11.65 -13.21 -10.43
C SER A 204 -12.09 -12.71 -11.80
N GLY A 205 -11.29 -13.02 -12.84
CA GLY A 205 -11.52 -12.58 -14.21
C GLY A 205 -11.23 -11.09 -14.43
N CYS A 206 -10.51 -10.46 -13.50
CA CYS A 206 -10.04 -9.09 -13.61
C CYS A 206 -9.14 -8.88 -14.83
N ALA A 207 -9.10 -7.64 -15.32
CA ALA A 207 -8.23 -7.25 -16.42
C ALA A 207 -6.84 -6.85 -15.92
N TYR A 208 -6.73 -6.40 -14.68
CA TYR A 208 -5.49 -5.93 -14.07
C TYR A 208 -5.27 -6.51 -12.69
N ILE A 209 -4.03 -6.90 -12.41
CA ILE A 209 -3.54 -7.08 -11.05
C ILE A 209 -2.50 -5.99 -10.80
N ILE A 210 -2.69 -5.19 -9.76
CA ILE A 210 -1.71 -4.19 -9.35
C ILE A 210 -1.17 -4.59 -7.98
N ILE A 211 0.15 -4.72 -7.90
CA ILE A 211 0.88 -4.94 -6.66
C ILE A 211 1.59 -3.63 -6.36
N ASP A 212 1.49 -3.12 -5.14
CA ASP A 212 2.19 -1.89 -4.74
C ASP A 212 2.68 -2.00 -3.30
N ARG A 213 3.73 -1.25 -2.98
CA ARG A 213 4.35 -1.19 -1.64
C ARG A 213 4.64 -2.58 -1.07
N THR A 214 5.14 -3.49 -1.88
CA THR A 214 5.54 -4.84 -1.44
C THR A 214 7.06 -4.89 -1.34
N PRO A 215 7.63 -5.29 -0.19
CA PRO A 215 9.07 -5.47 -0.06
C PRO A 215 9.51 -6.73 -0.83
N MET A 216 10.34 -6.53 -1.84
CA MET A 216 10.83 -7.59 -2.72
C MET A 216 12.35 -7.64 -2.71
N SER A 217 12.89 -8.85 -2.85
CA SER A 217 14.32 -9.10 -3.03
C SER A 217 14.58 -9.77 -4.37
N VAL A 218 15.84 -9.67 -4.82
CA VAL A 218 16.35 -10.38 -6.00
C VAL A 218 16.79 -11.81 -5.68
N LEU A 219 16.52 -12.30 -4.47
CA LEU A 219 16.83 -13.67 -4.08
C LEU A 219 15.84 -14.64 -4.73
N ASP A 220 16.26 -15.89 -4.88
CA ASP A 220 15.42 -16.92 -5.49
C ASP A 220 14.22 -17.28 -4.62
N ASP A 221 14.37 -17.23 -3.29
CA ASP A 221 13.35 -17.60 -2.31
C ASP A 221 12.89 -16.43 -1.44
N ASP A 222 11.67 -16.54 -0.93
CA ASP A 222 11.13 -15.60 0.06
C ASP A 222 11.96 -15.69 1.36
N ALA A 223 12.27 -14.54 1.97
CA ALA A 223 12.93 -14.50 3.26
C ALA A 223 11.91 -14.13 4.36
N LEU A 224 11.58 -15.10 5.21
CA LEU A 224 10.70 -14.88 6.35
C LEU A 224 11.44 -14.16 7.47
N CYS A 225 10.85 -13.08 7.94
CA CYS A 225 11.40 -12.24 9.00
C CYS A 225 10.27 -11.74 9.91
N VAL A 226 10.64 -11.09 11.01
CA VAL A 226 9.69 -10.37 11.85
C VAL A 226 9.86 -8.88 11.60
N GLN A 227 8.76 -8.23 11.21
CA GLN A 227 8.68 -6.79 11.12
C GLN A 227 8.43 -6.22 12.52
N HIS A 228 9.28 -5.32 12.99
CA HIS A 228 9.11 -4.57 14.23
C HIS A 228 8.71 -3.13 13.93
N VAL A 229 7.56 -2.72 14.46
CA VAL A 229 7.05 -1.36 14.36
C VAL A 229 7.49 -0.57 15.60
N PRO A 230 8.13 0.61 15.43
CA PRO A 230 8.57 1.43 16.55
C PRO A 230 7.37 1.97 17.34
N ALA A 231 7.55 2.13 18.67
CA ALA A 231 6.50 2.53 19.59
C ALA A 231 5.88 3.90 19.26
N GLU A 232 6.64 4.77 18.59
CA GLU A 232 6.19 6.07 18.09
C GLU A 232 5.07 5.97 17.04
N ILE A 233 4.97 4.84 16.33
CA ILE A 233 3.85 4.52 15.44
C ILE A 233 2.85 3.67 16.24
N TYR A 234 3.30 2.47 16.64
CA TYR A 234 2.68 1.60 17.63
C TYR A 234 3.63 0.45 17.96
N ALA A 235 3.70 0.06 19.23
CA ALA A 235 4.53 -1.07 19.63
C ALA A 235 3.87 -2.39 19.19
N ALA A 236 4.34 -2.95 18.08
CA ALA A 236 3.95 -4.28 17.63
C ALA A 236 5.02 -4.94 16.77
N SER A 237 4.83 -6.23 16.54
CA SER A 237 5.66 -6.99 15.61
C SER A 237 4.85 -8.08 14.94
N TYR A 238 5.10 -8.30 13.65
CA TYR A 238 4.35 -9.25 12.83
C TYR A 238 5.30 -10.16 12.06
N PRO A 239 4.92 -11.44 11.85
CA PRO A 239 5.61 -12.24 10.86
C PRO A 239 5.39 -11.63 9.48
N CYS A 240 6.42 -11.61 8.66
CA CYS A 240 6.32 -11.13 7.29
C CYS A 240 7.35 -11.81 6.39
N ALA A 241 7.15 -11.69 5.09
CA ALA A 241 8.05 -12.19 4.07
C ALA A 241 8.60 -11.03 3.25
N ILE A 242 9.91 -11.02 3.05
CA ILE A 242 10.52 -10.32 1.92
C ILE A 242 10.36 -11.24 0.71
N LEU A 243 9.53 -10.86 -0.24
CA LEU A 243 9.16 -11.76 -1.34
C LEU A 243 10.28 -11.85 -2.39
N SER A 244 10.49 -13.04 -2.93
CA SER A 244 11.28 -13.26 -4.14
C SER A 244 10.53 -12.66 -5.32
N GLU A 245 11.15 -11.67 -5.95
CA GLU A 245 10.58 -11.02 -7.11
C GLU A 245 10.37 -12.01 -8.27
N ALA A 246 11.33 -12.92 -8.48
CA ALA A 246 11.26 -13.92 -9.53
C ALA A 246 10.10 -14.90 -9.30
N ARG A 247 9.91 -15.38 -8.06
CA ARG A 247 8.79 -16.27 -7.72
C ARG A 247 7.46 -15.55 -7.87
N LEU A 248 7.34 -14.32 -7.39
CA LEU A 248 6.12 -13.53 -7.51
C LEU A 248 5.71 -13.33 -8.98
N ARG A 249 6.66 -13.02 -9.87
CA ARG A 249 6.43 -12.90 -11.32
C ARG A 249 5.96 -14.20 -11.95
N SER A 250 6.61 -15.32 -11.60
CA SER A 250 6.29 -16.62 -12.18
C SER A 250 4.85 -17.07 -11.91
N LEU A 251 4.22 -16.57 -10.84
CA LEU A 251 2.81 -16.83 -10.53
C LEU A 251 1.83 -16.09 -11.48
N LEU A 252 2.29 -15.07 -12.21
CA LEU A 252 1.46 -14.20 -13.04
C LEU A 252 1.79 -14.28 -14.53
N ASP A 253 3.03 -14.63 -14.90
CA ASP A 253 3.55 -14.54 -16.29
C ASP A 253 2.72 -15.31 -17.34
N ASP A 254 2.13 -16.46 -16.95
CA ASP A 254 1.29 -17.29 -17.83
C ASP A 254 -0.08 -16.67 -18.12
N HIS A 255 -0.56 -15.78 -17.24
CA HIS A 255 -1.91 -15.22 -17.28
C HIS A 255 -1.93 -13.72 -17.60
N PHE A 256 -0.86 -13.00 -17.24
CA PHE A 256 -0.75 -11.55 -17.34
C PHE A 256 0.59 -11.16 -18.00
N GLU A 257 0.60 -10.01 -18.64
CA GLU A 257 1.77 -9.30 -19.11
C GLU A 257 2.12 -8.19 -18.12
N LEU A 258 3.40 -8.10 -17.73
CA LEU A 258 3.89 -6.98 -16.94
C LEU A 258 3.98 -5.72 -17.82
N ILE A 259 3.20 -4.70 -17.46
CA ILE A 259 3.18 -3.42 -18.13
C ILE A 259 4.24 -2.46 -17.59
N ALA A 260 4.39 -2.43 -16.27
CA ALA A 260 5.30 -1.50 -15.60
C ALA A 260 5.70 -2.05 -14.24
N GLU A 261 6.95 -1.76 -13.88
CA GLU A 261 7.52 -1.93 -12.55
C GLU A 261 8.04 -0.57 -12.09
N PHE A 262 7.94 -0.29 -10.79
CA PHE A 262 8.36 0.99 -10.22
C PHE A 262 8.78 0.86 -8.77
N ASP A 263 9.62 1.80 -8.32
CA ASP A 263 9.92 1.99 -6.91
C ASP A 263 8.68 2.51 -6.18
N ALA A 264 8.31 1.82 -5.11
CA ALA A 264 7.15 2.16 -4.29
C ALA A 264 7.55 2.90 -3.02
N LEU A 265 6.55 3.50 -2.38
CA LEU A 265 6.70 4.11 -1.07
C LEU A 265 7.15 3.04 -0.05
N GLY A 266 8.21 3.35 0.71
CA GLY A 266 8.86 2.42 1.64
C GLY A 266 10.37 2.37 1.46
N GLY A 267 10.86 2.63 0.24
CA GLY A 267 12.29 2.68 -0.06
C GLY A 267 12.94 1.30 -0.05
N GLY A 268 14.19 1.21 0.37
CA GLY A 268 14.92 -0.05 0.47
C GLY A 268 15.51 -0.28 1.86
N GLY A 269 15.79 -1.53 2.16
CA GLY A 269 16.33 -1.95 3.44
C GLY A 269 17.11 -3.26 3.33
N GLU A 270 17.51 -3.77 4.48
CA GLU A 270 18.14 -5.06 4.62
C GLU A 270 17.59 -5.72 5.88
N VAL A 271 17.37 -7.03 5.81
CA VAL A 271 16.97 -7.80 6.99
C VAL A 271 18.14 -7.86 7.97
N GLU A 272 17.86 -7.60 9.24
CA GLU A 272 18.85 -7.54 10.32
C GLU A 272 18.96 -8.88 11.04
N GLY A 273 20.12 -9.16 11.66
CA GLY A 273 20.31 -10.36 12.48
C GLY A 273 20.45 -11.66 11.69
N VAL A 274 20.81 -11.57 10.40
CA VAL A 274 21.03 -12.70 9.50
C VAL A 274 22.51 -12.85 9.14
N LYS A 275 22.96 -14.08 8.84
CA LYS A 275 24.35 -14.35 8.44
C LYS A 275 24.65 -13.92 7.01
N THR A 276 23.64 -13.99 6.15
CA THR A 276 23.71 -13.63 4.72
C THR A 276 22.82 -12.41 4.50
N ALA A 277 23.34 -11.41 3.79
CA ALA A 277 22.60 -10.19 3.48
C ALA A 277 21.31 -10.50 2.71
N VAL A 278 20.20 -9.92 3.15
CA VAL A 278 18.89 -9.98 2.46
C VAL A 278 18.44 -8.55 2.17
N PRO A 279 18.98 -7.92 1.11
CA PRO A 279 18.54 -6.60 0.69
C PRO A 279 17.17 -6.67 0.04
N PHE A 280 16.35 -5.66 0.26
CA PHE A 280 15.03 -5.57 -0.35
C PHE A 280 14.67 -4.13 -0.70
N PHE A 281 13.74 -3.98 -1.63
CA PHE A 281 13.16 -2.72 -2.04
C PHE A 281 11.65 -2.85 -2.10
N TYR A 282 10.95 -1.81 -1.64
CA TYR A 282 9.53 -1.67 -1.86
C TYR A 282 9.30 -1.38 -3.34
N LYS A 283 8.63 -2.30 -4.02
CA LYS A 283 8.31 -2.21 -5.43
C LYS A 283 6.81 -2.28 -5.65
N GLY A 284 6.40 -1.79 -6.81
CA GLY A 284 5.09 -2.04 -7.38
C GLY A 284 5.18 -2.54 -8.81
N MET A 285 4.12 -3.22 -9.23
CA MET A 285 3.97 -3.85 -10.53
C MET A 285 2.54 -3.67 -11.04
N ILE A 286 2.39 -3.34 -12.32
CA ILE A 286 1.10 -3.32 -13.01
C ILE A 286 1.08 -4.46 -14.01
N TRP A 287 0.20 -5.42 -13.79
CA TRP A 287 -0.01 -6.57 -14.65
C TRP A 287 -1.33 -6.44 -15.39
N ARG A 288 -1.32 -6.71 -16.70
CA ARG A 288 -2.50 -6.69 -17.55
C ARG A 288 -2.77 -8.07 -18.11
N LYS A 289 -4.00 -8.54 -18.05
CA LYS A 289 -4.39 -9.86 -18.55
C LYS A 289 -4.06 -9.99 -20.04
N ARG A 290 -3.51 -11.15 -20.43
CA ARG A 290 -3.22 -11.49 -21.83
C ARG A 290 -4.48 -11.70 -22.67
#